data_AF-A0A3B9VFJ0-F1
#
_entry.id   AF-A0A3B9VFJ0-F1
#
_cell.length_a   1.000
_cell.length_b   1.000
_cell.length_c   1.000
_cell.angle_alpha   90.00
_cell.angle_beta   90.00
_cell.angle_gamma   90.00
#
_symmetry.space_group_name_H-M   'P 1'
#
loop_
_entity.id
_entity.type
_entity.pdbx_description
1 polymer ?
#
loop_
_entity_poly.entity_id
_entity_poly.type
_entity_poly.pdbx_seq_one_letter_code
_entity_poly.pdbx_strand_id
1 'polypeptide(L)' 'MIVIKDLEIVGIIENAVPQSLDILTIGKPSDKVLELNSGQVKLKGIKVGDTIACNR' A
#
# COMPACT_ATOMS: atom_id res chain seq x y z
N MET A 1 -1.04 -2.27 -3.88
CA MET A 1 -1.84 -1.66 -2.81
C MET A 1 -0.92 -1.32 -1.65
N ILE A 2 -0.99 -0.09 -1.16
CA ILE A 2 -0.20 0.41 -0.03
C ILE A 2 -1.16 0.61 1.14
N VAL A 3 -0.78 0.11 2.32
CA VAL A 3 -1.57 0.19 3.54
C VAL A 3 -0.91 1.18 4.50
N ILE A 4 -1.68 2.13 5.01
CA ILE A 4 -1.16 3.32 5.70
C ILE A 4 -1.85 3.47 7.07
N LYS A 5 -1.07 3.87 8.08
CA LYS A 5 -1.54 4.35 9.38
C LYS A 5 -1.04 5.76 9.59
N ASP A 6 -1.94 6.69 9.89
CA ASP A 6 -1.66 8.12 9.98
C ASP A 6 -1.06 8.64 8.67
N LEU A 7 0.26 8.74 8.56
CA LEU A 7 0.96 9.06 7.30
C LEU A 7 2.06 8.05 6.95
N GLU A 8 2.25 7.01 7.75
CA GLU A 8 3.29 6.00 7.57
C GLU A 8 2.77 4.79 6.79
N ILE A 9 3.55 4.31 5.84
CA ILE A 9 3.30 3.05 5.14
C ILE A 9 3.60 1.89 6.09
N VAL A 10 2.57 1.18 6.53
CA VAL A 10 2.68 0.05 7.47
C VAL A 10 2.74 -1.31 6.78
N GLY A 11 2.38 -1.37 5.49
CA GLY A 11 2.48 -2.56 4.67
C GLY A 11 2.24 -2.31 3.20
N ILE A 12 2.70 -3.25 2.39
CA ILE A 12 2.60 -3.23 0.93
C ILE A 12 2.11 -4.60 0.48
N ILE A 13 1.08 -4.61 -0.36
CA ILE A 13 0.58 -5.79 -1.05
C ILE A 13 0.79 -5.55 -2.55
N GLU A 14 1.77 -6.22 -3.13
CA GLU A 14 2.06 -6.16 -4.56
C GLU A 14 1.37 -7.30 -5.34
N ASN A 15 1.18 -7.09 -6.65
CA ASN A 15 0.71 -8.11 -7.59
C ASN A 15 -0.62 -8.78 -7.20
N ALA A 16 -1.57 -8.00 -6.66
CA ALA A 16 -2.93 -8.46 -6.46
C ALA A 16 -3.50 -9.02 -7.79
N VAL A 17 -4.07 -10.22 -7.73
CA VAL A 17 -4.56 -10.94 -8.91
C VAL A 17 -5.90 -10.37 -9.33
N PRO A 18 -6.08 -9.95 -10.61
CA PRO A 18 -7.36 -9.45 -11.09
C PRO A 18 -8.49 -10.45 -10.87
N GLN A 19 -9.64 -9.96 -10.40
CA GLN A 19 -10.85 -10.75 -10.14
C GLN A 19 -10.69 -11.88 -9.09
N SER A 20 -9.58 -11.94 -8.36
CA SER A 20 -9.51 -12.83 -7.19
C SER A 20 -10.48 -12.34 -6.11
N LEU A 21 -11.08 -13.31 -5.40
CA LEU A 21 -11.90 -13.07 -4.21
C LEU A 21 -11.11 -13.24 -2.91
N ASP A 22 -9.82 -13.49 -3.01
CA ASP A 22 -8.96 -13.67 -1.85
C ASP A 22 -8.91 -12.39 -1.01
N ILE A 23 -9.04 -12.56 0.29
CA ILE A 23 -8.87 -11.47 1.24
C ILE A 23 -7.37 -11.20 1.39
N LEU A 24 -6.94 -10.00 1.00
CA LEU A 24 -5.57 -9.53 1.16
C LEU A 24 -5.47 -8.69 2.44
N THR A 25 -4.60 -9.10 3.37
CA THR A 25 -4.41 -8.41 4.66
C THR A 25 -2.94 -8.41 5.08
N ILE A 26 -2.54 -7.38 5.83
CA ILE A 26 -1.21 -7.28 6.44
C ILE A 26 -1.21 -7.53 7.96
N GLY A 27 -2.38 -7.75 8.56
CA GLY A 27 -2.52 -8.01 10.00
C GLY A 27 -2.09 -6.86 10.93
N LYS A 28 -2.04 -5.62 10.44
CA LYS A 28 -1.68 -4.41 11.22
C LYS A 28 -2.79 -3.38 11.17
N PRO A 29 -2.94 -2.54 12.22
CA PRO A 29 -3.85 -1.40 12.18
C PRO A 29 -3.54 -0.46 11.01
N SER A 30 -4.58 0.02 10.34
CA SER A 30 -4.49 0.97 9.24
C SER A 30 -5.72 1.87 9.22
N ASP A 31 -5.60 3.03 8.59
CA ASP A 31 -6.71 3.98 8.40
C ASP A 31 -6.85 4.46 6.96
N LYS A 32 -5.88 4.13 6.08
CA LYS A 32 -5.88 4.50 4.67
C LYS A 32 -5.32 3.36 3.82
N VAL A 33 -5.81 3.29 2.58
CA VAL A 33 -5.29 2.42 1.53
C VAL A 33 -5.08 3.25 0.28
N LEU A 34 -3.93 3.08 -0.38
CA LEU A 34 -3.62 3.67 -1.67
C LEU A 34 -3.43 2.57 -2.71
N GLU A 35 -4.30 2.55 -3.71
CA GLU A 35 -4.20 1.63 -4.84
C GLU A 35 -3.40 2.24 -5.97
N LEU A 36 -2.45 1.46 -6.50
CA LEU A 36 -1.57 1.85 -7.59
C LEU A 36 -1.53 0.71 -8.59
N ASN A 37 -1.23 1.05 -9.85
CA ASN A 37 -0.92 0.06 -10.87
C ASN A 37 0.22 -0.87 -10.42
N SER A 38 0.19 -2.12 -10.89
CA SER A 38 1.24 -3.08 -10.56
C SER A 38 2.62 -2.57 -10.98
N GLY A 39 3.64 -2.90 -10.18
CA GLY A 39 5.03 -2.46 -10.38
C GLY A 39 5.35 -1.01 -9.97
N GLN A 40 4.36 -0.19 -9.61
CA GLN A 40 4.60 1.22 -9.23
C GLN A 40 5.40 1.37 -7.94
N VAL A 41 5.22 0.47 -6.97
CA VAL A 41 5.99 0.46 -5.72
C VAL A 41 7.47 0.27 -6.02
N LYS A 42 7.82 -0.77 -6.78
CA LYS A 42 9.21 -1.03 -7.22
C LYS A 42 9.77 0.11 -8.07
N LEU A 43 9.00 0.62 -9.03
CA LEU A 43 9.44 1.72 -9.92
C LEU A 43 9.79 3.00 -9.16
N LYS A 44 9.02 3.31 -8.12
CA LYS A 44 9.19 4.51 -7.30
C LYS A 44 10.08 4.28 -6.06
N GLY A 45 10.53 3.05 -5.83
CA GLY A 45 11.37 2.70 -4.68
C GLY A 45 10.66 2.83 -3.34
N ILE A 46 9.32 2.69 -3.30
CA ILE A 46 8.49 2.85 -2.10
C ILE A 46 8.72 1.69 -1.13
N LYS A 47 8.82 1.99 0.17
CA LYS A 47 9.11 1.03 1.24
C LYS A 47 8.17 1.19 2.43
N VAL A 48 8.08 0.14 3.24
CA VAL A 48 7.45 0.21 4.57
C VAL A 48 8.26 1.15 5.45
N GLY A 49 7.59 2.02 6.20
CA GLY A 49 8.19 3.10 6.99
C GLY A 49 8.31 4.43 6.24
N ASP A 50 8.13 4.46 4.92
CA ASP A 50 8.06 5.73 4.19
C ASP A 50 6.80 6.52 4.58
N THR A 51 6.87 7.84 4.46
CA THR A 51 5.75 8.74 4.78
C THR A 51 5.06 9.25 3.52
N ILE A 52 3.72 9.26 3.53
CA ILE A 52 2.90 9.87 2.48
C ILE A 52 2.70 11.35 2.81
N ALA A 53 3.16 12.24 1.93
CA ALA A 53 2.85 13.67 2.00
C ALA A 53 1.72 14.03 1.02
N CYS A 54 0.60 14.53 1.55
CA CYS A 54 -0.42 15.19 0.73
C CYS A 54 -0.15 16.69 0.76
N ASN A 55 0.50 17.20 -0.28
CA ASN A 55 0.52 18.64 -0.53
C ASN A 55 -0.86 19.02 -1.10
N ARG A 56 -1.57 19.91 -0.40
CA ARG A 56 -2.80 20.52 -0.91
C ARG A 56 -2.49 21.62 -1.90
#